data_AF-A0A3N5TJ20-F1
#
_entry.id   AF-A0A3N5TJ20-F1
#
_cell.length_a   1.000
_cell.length_b   1.000
_cell.length_c   1.000
_cell.angle_alpha   90.00
_cell.angle_beta   90.00
_cell.angle_gamma   90.00
#
_symmetry.space_group_name_H-M   'P 1'
#
loop_
_entity.id
_entity.type
_entity.pdbx_description
1 polymer ?
#
loop_
_entity_poly.entity_id
_entity_poly.type
_entity_poly.pdbx_seq_one_letter_code
_entity_poly.pdbx_strand_id
1 'polypeptide(L)'
;MAQPNEKSGLDARVTQSIKATTNQEERRSKLFLLRRRPSWGMKREWVRPPDEQYKRELLEEGFISDPLLDKSMSSELATDVRELDQHLLPHFWRVNQHAEFYQNRYYQYQWAFILSAFLTTVLAAVNVFVYAKGWDDQAIVGRIQPTEVLGLLTAIISGIATAVSFLDTNQTPQKRWFRARTQSESLRSMYFLFLARSKPFDSASTRERVTVLRQRVIDVLRETPSTAAQRGAPRPKPGEPAQPVPENGVREGGTNS
;
A
#
# COMPACT_ATOMS: atom_id res chain seq x y z
N MET A 1 35.70 8.31 49.07
CA MET A 1 35.19 7.03 48.52
C MET A 1 34.45 7.35 47.24
N ALA A 2 35.03 7.00 46.08
CA ALA A 2 34.46 7.29 44.76
C ALA A 2 33.57 6.11 44.32
N GLN A 3 32.31 6.36 43.99
CA GLN A 3 31.40 5.34 43.47
C GLN A 3 31.76 5.00 42.02
N PRO A 4 31.82 3.71 41.64
CA PRO A 4 32.16 3.29 40.30
C PRO A 4 31.02 3.59 39.31
N ASN A 5 31.42 4.05 38.14
CA ASN A 5 30.57 4.54 37.06
C ASN A 5 29.88 3.36 36.32
N GLU A 6 28.74 2.90 36.81
CA GLU A 6 28.00 1.73 36.28
C GLU A 6 27.24 2.02 34.96
N LYS A 7 27.17 3.28 34.52
CA LYS A 7 26.39 3.69 33.35
C LYS A 7 26.99 3.29 31.99
N SER A 8 28.28 2.92 31.92
CA SER A 8 28.95 2.67 30.63
C SER A 8 28.64 1.29 30.00
N GLY A 9 28.09 0.34 30.75
CA GLY A 9 27.89 -1.03 30.26
C GLY A 9 26.57 -1.26 29.51
N LEU A 10 25.52 -0.49 29.84
CA LEU A 10 24.19 -0.67 29.26
C LEU A 10 24.17 -0.24 27.78
N ASP A 11 24.83 0.88 27.46
CA ASP A 11 24.85 1.45 26.11
C ASP A 11 25.56 0.54 25.10
N ALA A 12 26.61 -0.16 25.54
CA ALA A 12 27.35 -1.09 24.67
C ALA A 12 26.50 -2.30 24.25
N ARG A 13 25.69 -2.85 25.17
CA ARG A 13 24.82 -4.00 24.87
C ARG A 13 23.66 -3.62 23.97
N VAL A 14 23.04 -2.46 24.19
CA VAL A 14 21.97 -1.94 23.33
C VAL A 14 22.50 -1.68 21.92
N THR A 15 23.68 -1.06 21.80
CA THR A 15 24.30 -0.76 20.51
C THR A 15 24.68 -2.03 19.74
N GLN A 16 25.16 -3.07 20.42
CA GLN A 16 25.48 -4.36 19.79
C GLN A 16 24.23 -5.12 19.35
N SER A 17 23.15 -5.08 20.14
CA SER A 17 21.88 -5.70 19.78
C SER A 17 21.29 -5.06 18.52
N ILE A 18 21.30 -3.72 18.43
CA ILE A 18 20.77 -2.98 17.28
C ILE A 18 21.57 -3.31 16.01
N LYS A 19 22.92 -3.35 16.08
CA LYS A 19 23.78 -3.67 14.94
C LYS A 19 23.64 -5.10 14.44
N ALA A 20 23.41 -6.06 15.33
CA ALA A 20 23.23 -7.46 14.96
C ALA A 20 21.93 -7.69 14.18
N THR A 21 20.85 -7.02 14.56
CA THR A 21 19.57 -7.08 13.83
C THR A 21 19.64 -6.46 12.44
N THR A 22 20.35 -5.34 12.26
CA THR A 22 20.43 -4.65 10.96
C THR A 22 21.12 -5.50 9.88
N ASN A 23 22.19 -6.19 10.25
CA ASN A 23 23.02 -6.94 9.30
C ASN A 23 22.33 -8.23 8.79
N GLN A 24 21.43 -8.81 9.59
CA GLN A 24 20.66 -9.99 9.19
C GLN A 24 19.49 -9.63 8.26
N GLU A 25 18.88 -8.46 8.44
CA GLU A 25 17.86 -7.93 7.53
C GLU A 25 18.43 -7.54 6.16
N GLU A 26 19.64 -6.96 6.13
CA GLU A 26 20.34 -6.65 4.87
C GLU A 26 20.71 -7.89 4.05
N ARG A 27 21.00 -9.03 4.69
CA ARG A 27 21.24 -10.29 3.96
C ARG A 27 19.96 -10.90 3.41
N ARG A 28 18.83 -10.75 4.10
CA ARG A 28 17.51 -11.21 3.62
C ARG A 28 16.93 -10.29 2.54
N SER A 29 17.36 -9.04 2.47
CA SER A 29 16.86 -8.06 1.49
C SER A 29 17.36 -8.26 0.05
N LYS A 30 18.45 -9.02 -0.16
CA LYS A 30 19.02 -9.24 -1.51
C LYS A 30 18.19 -10.13 -2.43
N LEU A 31 17.22 -10.87 -1.89
CA LEU A 31 16.30 -11.66 -2.71
C LEU A 31 15.01 -10.86 -2.93
N PHE A 32 15.09 -9.82 -3.76
CA PHE A 32 13.97 -8.93 -4.10
C PHE A 32 12.70 -9.67 -4.55
N LEU A 33 12.85 -10.88 -5.11
CA LEU A 33 11.74 -11.75 -5.52
C LEU A 33 10.99 -12.39 -4.35
N LEU A 34 11.66 -12.70 -3.23
CA LEU A 34 11.00 -13.32 -2.07
C LEU A 34 10.18 -12.31 -1.25
N ARG A 35 10.60 -11.05 -1.20
CA ARG A 35 9.90 -10.01 -0.42
C ARG A 35 8.57 -9.58 -1.06
N ARG A 36 8.41 -9.79 -2.37
CA ARG A 36 7.20 -9.41 -3.13
C ARG A 36 6.24 -10.57 -3.38
N ARG A 37 6.30 -11.62 -2.55
CA ARG A 37 5.35 -12.73 -2.66
C ARG A 37 3.96 -12.24 -2.22
N PRO A 38 2.93 -12.34 -3.07
CA PRO A 38 1.59 -11.94 -2.67
C PRO A 38 1.06 -12.87 -1.58
N SER A 39 0.41 -12.29 -0.58
CA SER A 39 -0.39 -13.01 0.40
C SER A 39 -1.76 -13.32 -0.22
N TRP A 40 -2.20 -14.58 -0.16
CA TRP A 40 -3.46 -15.02 -0.78
C TRP A 40 -4.70 -14.83 0.13
N GLY A 41 -4.50 -14.41 1.39
CA GLY A 41 -5.56 -14.29 2.40
C GLY A 41 -5.64 -12.95 3.11
N MET A 42 -5.10 -11.88 2.51
CA MET A 42 -5.13 -10.56 3.14
C MET A 42 -6.57 -10.05 3.23
N LYS A 43 -7.03 -9.79 4.46
CA LYS A 43 -8.37 -9.25 4.72
C LYS A 43 -8.44 -7.81 4.24
N ARG A 44 -9.58 -7.43 3.67
CA ARG A 44 -9.83 -6.05 3.21
C ARG A 44 -10.15 -5.11 4.37
N GLU A 45 -10.82 -5.62 5.39
CA GLU A 45 -11.25 -4.86 6.56
C GLU A 45 -10.26 -5.06 7.69
N TRP A 46 -9.89 -3.95 8.34
CA TRP A 46 -9.06 -3.99 9.53
C TRP A 46 -9.90 -4.44 10.72
N VAL A 47 -9.38 -5.42 11.46
CA VAL A 47 -9.94 -5.89 12.71
C VAL A 47 -8.90 -5.59 13.78
N ARG A 48 -9.30 -4.93 14.87
CA ARG A 48 -8.37 -4.57 15.94
C ARG A 48 -7.70 -5.84 16.49
N PRO A 49 -6.37 -5.94 16.43
CA PRO A 49 -5.67 -7.09 16.97
C PRO A 49 -5.67 -7.04 18.51
N PRO A 50 -5.26 -8.12 19.18
CA PRO A 50 -5.08 -8.12 20.64
C PRO A 50 -4.13 -7.00 21.10
N ASP A 51 -4.33 -6.47 22.30
CA ASP A 51 -3.66 -5.25 22.79
C ASP A 51 -2.13 -5.29 22.68
N GLU A 52 -1.50 -6.43 22.97
CA GLU A 52 -0.03 -6.57 22.85
C GLU A 52 0.46 -6.50 21.41
N GLN A 53 -0.32 -7.05 20.46
CA GLN A 53 -0.01 -6.91 19.05
C GLN A 53 -0.29 -5.48 18.57
N TYR A 54 -1.39 -4.87 19.00
CA TYR A 54 -1.73 -3.49 18.68
C TYR A 54 -0.63 -2.51 19.12
N LYS A 55 -0.08 -2.69 20.33
CA LYS A 55 1.05 -1.89 20.83
C LYS A 55 2.30 -2.02 19.95
N ARG A 56 2.62 -3.23 19.49
CA ARG A 56 3.75 -3.45 18.57
C ARG A 56 3.51 -2.77 17.22
N GLU A 57 2.32 -2.91 16.66
CA GLU A 57 1.96 -2.24 15.42
C GLU A 57 2.04 -0.72 15.55
N LEU A 58 1.60 -0.14 16.68
CA LEU A 58 1.79 1.28 16.98
C LEU A 58 3.26 1.68 16.97
N LEU A 59 4.13 0.89 17.61
CA LEU A 59 5.58 1.16 17.64
C LEU A 59 6.23 1.04 16.26
N GLU A 60 5.87 0.02 15.49
CA GLU A 60 6.36 -0.19 14.12
C GLU A 60 5.96 0.98 13.22
N GLU A 61 4.73 1.47 13.39
CA GLU A 61 4.25 2.68 12.75
C GLU A 61 4.72 3.97 13.44
N GLY A 62 5.60 3.93 14.43
CA GLY A 62 6.17 5.12 15.08
C GLY A 62 5.16 6.00 15.84
N PHE A 63 4.00 5.47 16.20
CA PHE A 63 3.08 6.09 17.14
C PHE A 63 3.51 5.83 18.58
N ILE A 64 3.09 6.71 19.48
CA ILE A 64 3.32 6.54 20.93
C ILE A 64 2.42 5.41 21.43
N SER A 65 2.99 4.48 22.19
CA SER A 65 2.29 3.37 22.84
C SER A 65 2.56 3.38 24.36
N ASP A 66 1.70 2.73 25.14
CA ASP A 66 1.82 2.68 26.61
C ASP A 66 3.23 2.33 27.16
N PRO A 67 4.00 1.40 26.56
CA PRO A 67 5.36 1.11 27.00
C PRO A 67 6.34 2.28 26.88
N LEU A 68 6.09 3.23 25.98
CA LEU A 68 6.89 4.47 25.85
C LEU A 68 6.40 5.56 26.80
N LEU A 69 5.21 5.38 27.37
CA LEU A 69 4.56 6.32 28.28
C LEU A 69 4.86 5.89 29.72
N ASP A 70 6.10 6.09 30.16
CA ASP A 70 6.47 5.95 31.57
C ASP A 70 5.57 6.83 32.48
N LYS A 71 5.61 6.59 33.80
CA LYS A 71 4.87 7.33 34.83
C LYS A 71 5.10 8.86 34.84
N SER A 72 6.00 9.38 34.02
CA SER A 72 6.36 10.79 33.91
C SER A 72 5.50 11.58 32.90
N MET A 73 4.55 10.96 32.20
CA MET A 73 3.70 11.66 31.24
C MET A 73 2.79 12.69 31.94
N SER A 74 2.70 13.90 31.37
CA SER A 74 1.73 14.90 31.83
C SER A 74 0.29 14.42 31.61
N SER A 75 -0.62 14.75 32.53
CA SER A 75 -2.05 14.38 32.42
C SER A 75 -2.70 14.91 31.14
N GLU A 76 -2.20 16.05 30.63
CA GLU A 76 -2.65 16.63 29.37
C GLU A 76 -2.26 15.76 28.16
N LEU A 77 -1.01 15.29 28.11
CA LEU A 77 -0.55 14.42 27.02
C LEU A 77 -1.26 13.06 27.05
N ALA A 78 -1.53 12.54 28.24
CA ALA A 78 -2.33 11.33 28.42
C ALA A 78 -3.75 11.48 27.83
N THR A 79 -4.34 12.65 28.07
CA THR A 79 -5.66 12.99 27.51
C THR A 79 -5.57 13.10 25.99
N ASP A 80 -4.56 13.78 25.45
CA ASP A 80 -4.38 13.94 24.00
C ASP A 80 -4.18 12.59 23.29
N VAL A 81 -3.37 11.68 23.85
CA VAL A 81 -3.16 10.32 23.31
C VAL A 81 -4.45 9.52 23.31
N ARG A 82 -5.25 9.61 24.39
CA ARG A 82 -6.55 8.93 24.47
C ARG A 82 -7.52 9.42 23.40
N GLU A 83 -7.58 10.74 23.17
CA GLU A 83 -8.44 11.32 22.13
C GLU A 83 -7.99 10.88 20.72
N LEU A 84 -6.68 10.75 20.49
CA LEU A 84 -6.13 10.24 19.22
C LEU A 84 -6.46 8.76 19.00
N ASP A 85 -6.36 7.91 20.03
CA ASP A 85 -6.74 6.49 19.96
C ASP A 85 -8.24 6.32 19.70
N GLN A 86 -9.08 7.21 20.22
CA GLN A 86 -10.52 7.15 20.00
C GLN A 86 -10.93 7.67 18.63
N HIS A 87 -10.32 8.75 18.14
CA HIS A 87 -10.85 9.50 16.99
C HIS A 87 -10.01 9.47 15.72
N LEU A 88 -8.72 9.15 15.79
CA LEU A 88 -7.83 9.16 14.63
C LEU A 88 -7.34 7.75 14.28
N LEU A 89 -6.81 7.01 15.26
CA LEU A 89 -6.15 5.72 15.00
C LEU A 89 -7.05 4.67 14.34
N PRO A 90 -8.35 4.51 14.70
CA PRO A 90 -9.20 3.52 14.04
C PRO A 90 -9.39 3.80 12.54
N HIS A 91 -9.39 5.09 12.16
CA HIS A 91 -9.47 5.49 10.77
C HIS A 91 -8.14 5.31 10.03
N PHE A 92 -7.03 5.64 10.70
CA PHE A 92 -5.68 5.37 10.18
C PHE A 92 -5.52 3.90 9.81
N TRP A 93 -5.79 2.99 10.76
CA TRP A 93 -5.61 1.55 10.55
C TRP A 93 -6.49 1.00 9.43
N ARG A 94 -7.74 1.44 9.34
CA ARG A 94 -8.64 1.05 8.25
C ARG A 94 -8.09 1.46 6.89
N VAL A 95 -7.60 2.70 6.78
CA VAL A 95 -7.05 3.22 5.52
C VAL A 95 -5.71 2.55 5.20
N ASN A 96 -4.86 2.31 6.19
CA ASN A 96 -3.60 1.59 6.03
C ASN A 96 -3.84 0.16 5.52
N GLN A 97 -4.77 -0.57 6.13
CA GLN A 97 -5.18 -1.91 5.69
C GLN A 97 -5.69 -1.91 4.24
N HIS A 98 -6.45 -0.89 3.84
CA HIS A 98 -6.86 -0.74 2.45
C HIS A 98 -5.66 -0.54 1.52
N ALA A 99 -4.67 0.27 1.91
CA ALA A 99 -3.46 0.46 1.12
C ALA A 99 -2.73 -0.88 0.96
N GLU A 100 -2.45 -1.59 2.05
CA GLU A 100 -1.79 -2.91 2.00
C GLU A 100 -2.57 -3.91 1.14
N PHE A 101 -3.89 -3.97 1.28
CA PHE A 101 -4.74 -4.84 0.48
C PHE A 101 -4.59 -4.56 -1.02
N TYR A 102 -4.64 -3.29 -1.44
CA TYR A 102 -4.49 -2.93 -2.85
C TYR A 102 -3.07 -3.14 -3.37
N GLN A 103 -2.06 -2.92 -2.53
CA GLN A 103 -0.67 -3.24 -2.87
C GLN A 103 -0.49 -4.76 -3.10
N ASN A 104 -1.01 -5.57 -2.19
CA ASN A 104 -0.97 -7.01 -2.30
C ASN A 104 -1.74 -7.51 -3.54
N ARG A 105 -2.90 -6.92 -3.83
CA ARG A 105 -3.68 -7.23 -5.04
C ARG A 105 -2.92 -6.90 -6.32
N TYR A 106 -2.21 -5.76 -6.36
CA TYR A 106 -1.33 -5.42 -7.47
C TYR A 106 -0.24 -6.47 -7.67
N TYR A 107 0.41 -6.92 -6.59
CA TYR A 107 1.40 -8.00 -6.69
C TYR A 107 0.79 -9.31 -7.17
N GLN A 108 -0.44 -9.66 -6.75
CA GLN A 108 -1.13 -10.85 -7.27
C GLN A 108 -1.27 -10.80 -8.80
N TYR A 109 -1.65 -9.65 -9.36
CA TYR A 109 -1.78 -9.49 -10.82
C TYR A 109 -0.43 -9.58 -11.53
N GLN A 110 0.61 -8.93 -10.99
CA GLN A 110 1.96 -9.04 -11.54
C GLN A 110 2.45 -10.49 -11.57
N TRP A 111 2.23 -11.24 -10.49
CA TRP A 111 2.62 -12.65 -10.41
C TRP A 111 1.82 -13.53 -11.36
N ALA A 112 0.51 -13.33 -11.46
CA ALA A 112 -0.33 -14.04 -12.41
C ALA A 112 0.13 -13.79 -13.86
N PHE A 113 0.48 -12.55 -14.19
CA PHE A 113 1.01 -12.19 -15.49
C PHE A 113 2.36 -12.87 -15.78
N ILE A 114 3.32 -12.78 -14.85
CA ILE A 114 4.64 -13.41 -15.00
C ILE A 114 4.51 -14.93 -15.18
N LEU A 115 3.68 -15.58 -14.36
CA LEU A 115 3.46 -17.03 -14.45
C LEU A 115 2.78 -17.42 -15.78
N SER A 116 1.80 -16.65 -16.23
CA SER A 116 1.14 -16.90 -17.51
C SER A 116 2.11 -16.75 -18.68
N ALA A 117 2.88 -15.66 -18.71
CA ALA A 117 3.89 -15.43 -19.75
C ALA A 117 4.94 -16.55 -19.76
N PHE A 118 5.44 -16.94 -18.59
CA PHE A 118 6.39 -18.04 -18.46
C PHE A 118 5.82 -19.36 -18.99
N LEU A 119 4.60 -19.73 -18.60
CA LEU A 119 3.97 -20.96 -19.07
C LEU A 119 3.73 -20.92 -20.59
N THR A 120 3.30 -19.79 -21.14
CA THR A 120 3.16 -19.61 -22.58
C THR A 120 4.49 -19.84 -23.31
N THR A 121 5.60 -19.29 -22.79
CA THR A 121 6.93 -19.53 -23.37
C THR A 121 7.35 -20.99 -23.30
N VAL A 122 7.11 -21.66 -22.17
CA VAL A 122 7.43 -23.09 -22.02
C VAL A 122 6.61 -23.94 -23.00
N LEU A 123 5.31 -23.70 -23.12
CA LEU A 123 4.45 -24.42 -24.06
C LEU A 123 4.88 -24.19 -25.51
N ALA A 124 5.22 -22.95 -25.87
CA ALA A 124 5.72 -22.64 -27.21
C ALA A 124 7.04 -23.38 -27.51
N ALA A 125 7.98 -23.39 -26.55
CA ALA A 125 9.25 -24.10 -26.70
C ALA A 125 9.05 -25.62 -26.82
N VAL A 126 8.17 -26.21 -26.01
CA VAL A 126 7.80 -27.63 -26.10
C VAL A 126 7.17 -27.93 -27.46
N ASN A 127 6.28 -27.07 -27.96
CA ASN A 127 5.65 -27.25 -29.26
C ASN A 127 6.68 -27.26 -30.41
N VAL A 128 7.64 -26.32 -30.38
CA VAL A 128 8.75 -26.28 -31.36
C VAL A 128 9.61 -27.55 -31.26
N PHE A 129 9.90 -28.02 -30.05
CA PHE A 129 10.70 -29.23 -29.85
C PHE A 129 10.01 -30.49 -30.37
N VAL A 130 8.71 -30.65 -30.07
CA VAL A 130 7.89 -31.78 -30.55
C VAL A 130 7.85 -31.80 -32.08
N TYR A 131 7.61 -30.63 -32.70
CA TYR A 131 7.60 -30.49 -34.15
C TYR A 131 8.97 -30.83 -34.77
N ALA A 132 10.07 -30.32 -34.19
CA ALA A 132 11.43 -30.55 -34.70
C ALA A 132 11.88 -32.02 -34.60
N LYS A 133 11.32 -32.81 -33.67
CA LYS A 133 11.65 -34.23 -33.49
C LYS A 133 10.85 -35.16 -34.40
N GLY A 134 9.93 -34.64 -35.22
CA GLY A 134 9.13 -35.47 -36.14
C GLY A 134 8.26 -36.49 -35.41
N TRP A 135 7.83 -36.19 -34.19
CA TRP A 135 6.95 -37.07 -33.39
C TRP A 135 5.52 -37.21 -33.96
N ASP A 136 5.24 -36.63 -35.12
CA ASP A 136 3.95 -36.77 -35.82
C ASP A 136 3.72 -38.19 -36.36
N ASP A 137 4.77 -38.99 -36.61
CA ASP A 137 4.62 -40.16 -37.49
C ASP A 137 4.26 -41.50 -36.81
N GLN A 138 4.33 -41.67 -35.47
CA GLN A 138 4.26 -43.04 -34.90
C GLN A 138 3.51 -43.31 -33.57
N ALA A 139 2.76 -42.38 -32.97
CA ALA A 139 2.04 -42.68 -31.72
C ALA A 139 0.53 -42.44 -31.81
N ILE A 140 -0.16 -43.34 -32.51
CA ILE A 140 -1.61 -43.52 -32.40
C ILE A 140 -1.91 -44.23 -31.08
N VAL A 141 -2.29 -43.47 -30.05
CA VAL A 141 -3.20 -43.97 -29.01
C VAL A 141 -4.23 -42.87 -28.74
N GLY A 142 -5.26 -42.82 -29.58
CA GLY A 142 -6.40 -41.90 -29.45
C GLY A 142 -6.38 -40.72 -30.44
N ARG A 143 -7.56 -40.32 -30.92
CA ARG A 143 -7.83 -39.34 -32.00
C ARG A 143 -7.33 -37.89 -31.79
N ILE A 144 -6.49 -37.63 -30.79
CA ILE A 144 -6.10 -36.26 -30.42
C ILE A 144 -4.61 -36.06 -30.74
N GLN A 145 -4.30 -35.13 -31.64
CA GLN A 145 -2.90 -34.81 -31.95
C GLN A 145 -2.27 -34.04 -30.78
N PRO A 146 -1.02 -34.34 -30.37
CA PRO A 146 -0.36 -33.63 -29.27
C PRO A 146 -0.28 -32.10 -29.48
N THR A 147 -0.16 -31.68 -30.74
CA THR A 147 -0.15 -30.27 -31.18
C THR A 147 -1.47 -29.56 -30.86
N GLU A 148 -2.61 -30.24 -30.98
CA GLU A 148 -3.93 -29.69 -30.65
C GLU A 148 -4.06 -29.44 -29.14
N VAL A 149 -3.54 -30.35 -28.31
CA VAL A 149 -3.54 -30.19 -26.84
C VAL A 149 -2.67 -29.01 -26.43
N LEU A 150 -1.47 -28.87 -27.01
CA LEU A 150 -0.59 -27.74 -26.74
C LEU A 150 -1.18 -26.41 -27.21
N GLY A 151 -1.83 -26.40 -28.38
CA GLY A 151 -2.57 -25.24 -28.89
C GLY A 151 -3.70 -24.83 -27.95
N LEU A 152 -4.50 -25.80 -27.48
CA LEU A 152 -5.58 -25.56 -26.52
C LEU A 152 -5.06 -25.01 -25.19
N LEU A 153 -3.99 -25.60 -24.63
CA LEU A 153 -3.35 -25.09 -23.41
C LEU A 153 -2.85 -23.66 -23.60
N THR A 154 -2.22 -23.36 -24.73
CA THR A 154 -1.74 -22.01 -25.05
C THR A 154 -2.89 -21.00 -25.16
N ALA A 155 -4.02 -21.40 -25.76
CA ALA A 155 -5.21 -20.58 -25.84
C ALA A 155 -5.84 -20.33 -24.46
N ILE A 156 -5.89 -21.34 -23.59
CA ILE A 156 -6.38 -21.20 -22.21
C ILE A 156 -5.51 -20.22 -21.43
N ILE A 157 -4.18 -20.35 -21.50
CA ILE A 157 -3.26 -19.46 -20.77
C ILE A 157 -3.33 -18.04 -21.32
N SER A 158 -3.40 -17.88 -22.64
CA SER A 158 -3.62 -16.58 -23.27
C SER A 158 -4.94 -15.95 -22.80
N GLY A 159 -6.01 -16.73 -22.74
CA GLY A 159 -7.31 -16.28 -22.21
C GLY A 159 -7.24 -15.82 -20.76
N ILE A 160 -6.53 -16.57 -19.89
CA ILE A 160 -6.29 -16.17 -18.49
C ILE A 160 -5.50 -14.86 -18.44
N ALA A 161 -4.43 -14.73 -19.23
CA ALA A 161 -3.62 -13.51 -19.28
C ALA A 161 -4.44 -12.30 -19.74
N THR A 162 -5.27 -12.44 -20.77
CA THR A 162 -6.18 -11.39 -21.25
C THR A 162 -7.22 -11.02 -20.19
N ALA A 163 -7.81 -12.01 -19.51
CA ALA A 163 -8.78 -11.78 -18.44
C ALA A 163 -8.15 -11.02 -17.24
N VAL A 164 -6.92 -11.39 -16.85
CA VAL A 164 -6.17 -10.68 -15.80
C VAL A 164 -5.87 -9.24 -16.21
N SER A 165 -5.40 -9.02 -17.45
CA SER A 165 -5.15 -7.66 -17.97
C SER A 165 -6.42 -6.81 -18.02
N PHE A 166 -7.56 -7.40 -18.38
CA PHE A 166 -8.84 -6.70 -18.39
C PHE A 166 -9.28 -6.29 -16.97
N LEU A 167 -9.09 -7.17 -15.97
CA LEU A 167 -9.37 -6.86 -14.57
C LEU A 167 -8.48 -5.74 -14.03
N ASP A 168 -7.21 -5.70 -14.44
CA ASP A 168 -6.25 -4.65 -14.07
C ASP A 168 -6.50 -3.31 -14.78
N THR A 169 -7.15 -3.32 -15.95
CA THR A 169 -7.51 -2.08 -16.65
C THR A 169 -8.72 -1.40 -15.99
N ASN A 170 -9.72 -2.18 -15.56
CA ASN A 170 -10.97 -1.64 -15.01
C ASN A 170 -10.89 -1.26 -13.53
N GLN A 171 -10.00 -1.91 -12.78
CA GLN A 171 -9.66 -1.50 -11.43
C GLN A 171 -8.24 -1.02 -11.52
N THR A 172 -7.91 0.21 -11.17
CA THR A 172 -6.50 0.61 -11.03
C THR A 172 -6.10 0.45 -9.56
N PRO A 173 -5.73 -0.76 -9.06
CA PRO A 173 -5.23 -0.96 -7.71
C PRO A 173 -4.19 0.08 -7.33
N GLN A 174 -3.33 0.47 -8.28
CA GLN A 174 -2.33 1.50 -8.08
C GLN A 174 -2.92 2.86 -7.70
N LYS A 175 -3.99 3.33 -8.37
CA LYS A 175 -4.64 4.60 -8.01
C LYS A 175 -5.31 4.51 -6.63
N ARG A 176 -5.95 3.37 -6.32
CA ARG A 176 -6.60 3.15 -5.03
C ARG A 176 -5.59 3.02 -3.89
N TRP A 177 -4.49 2.30 -4.13
CA TRP A 177 -3.35 2.18 -3.24
C TRP A 177 -2.74 3.56 -2.95
N PHE A 178 -2.43 4.34 -3.99
CA PHE A 178 -1.84 5.66 -3.83
C PHE A 178 -2.76 6.57 -3.00
N ARG A 179 -4.06 6.58 -3.31
CA ARG A 179 -5.07 7.31 -2.54
C ARG A 179 -5.06 6.91 -1.06
N ALA A 180 -5.18 5.61 -0.78
CA ALA A 180 -5.22 5.12 0.59
C ALA A 180 -3.89 5.44 1.32
N ARG A 181 -2.76 5.30 0.64
CA ARG A 181 -1.44 5.63 1.20
C ARG A 181 -1.34 7.13 1.55
N THR A 182 -1.72 8.02 0.64
CA THR A 182 -1.73 9.47 0.91
C THR A 182 -2.65 9.82 2.09
N GLN A 183 -3.82 9.19 2.17
CA GLN A 183 -4.74 9.39 3.30
C GLN A 183 -4.13 8.90 4.62
N SER A 184 -3.49 7.72 4.63
CA SER A 184 -2.80 7.20 5.82
C SER A 184 -1.69 8.13 6.29
N GLU A 185 -0.87 8.65 5.37
CA GLU A 185 0.20 9.59 5.68
C GLU A 185 -0.33 10.94 6.18
N SER A 186 -1.45 11.42 5.61
CA SER A 186 -2.11 12.62 6.10
C SER A 186 -2.64 12.45 7.53
N LEU A 187 -3.26 11.31 7.85
CA LEU A 187 -3.70 10.97 9.20
C LEU A 187 -2.52 10.86 10.17
N ARG A 188 -1.42 10.23 9.74
CA ARG A 188 -0.17 10.13 10.50
C ARG A 188 0.43 11.51 10.79
N SER A 189 0.48 12.39 9.80
CA SER A 189 0.93 13.78 10.00
C SER A 189 0.05 14.53 11.00
N MET A 190 -1.28 14.40 10.90
CA MET A 190 -2.22 15.01 11.84
C MET A 190 -2.03 14.52 13.28
N TYR A 191 -1.69 13.25 13.48
CA TYR A 191 -1.36 12.71 14.80
C TYR A 191 -0.23 13.53 15.45
N PHE A 192 0.89 13.72 14.75
CA PHE A 192 2.03 14.47 15.28
C PHE A 192 1.73 15.96 15.44
N LEU A 193 0.98 16.57 14.51
CA LEU A 193 0.57 17.97 14.63
C LEU A 193 -0.32 18.21 15.86
N PHE A 194 -1.23 17.27 16.15
CA PHE A 194 -2.12 17.34 17.30
C PHE A 194 -1.32 17.25 18.61
N LEU A 195 -0.38 16.30 18.70
CA LEU A 195 0.52 16.15 19.85
C LEU A 195 1.44 17.37 20.03
N ALA A 196 1.97 17.91 18.94
CA ALA A 196 2.83 19.10 18.95
C ALA A 196 2.05 20.41 19.18
N ARG A 197 0.71 20.35 19.34
CA ARG A 197 -0.19 21.51 19.47
C ARG A 197 0.05 22.59 18.41
N SER A 198 0.43 22.14 17.22
CA SER A 198 0.71 23.01 16.08
C SER A 198 -0.58 23.31 15.33
N LYS A 199 -0.64 24.44 14.61
CA LYS A 199 -1.80 24.81 13.77
C LYS A 199 -2.25 23.63 12.90
N PRO A 200 -3.55 23.29 12.85
CA PRO A 200 -4.70 24.03 13.39
C PRO A 200 -5.11 23.66 14.84
N PHE A 201 -4.24 23.00 15.61
CA PHE A 201 -4.52 22.47 16.95
C PHE A 201 -3.89 23.30 18.08
N ASP A 202 -3.63 24.59 17.84
CA ASP A 202 -2.99 25.52 18.77
C ASP A 202 -3.96 26.15 19.80
N SER A 203 -5.23 25.73 19.82
CA SER A 203 -6.19 26.20 20.83
C SER A 203 -5.85 25.69 22.24
N ALA A 204 -6.05 26.54 23.25
CA ALA A 204 -5.89 26.17 24.66
C ALA A 204 -6.97 25.16 25.13
N SER A 205 -8.11 25.08 24.42
CA SER A 205 -9.22 24.19 24.79
C SER A 205 -9.08 22.82 24.14
N THR A 206 -8.92 21.76 24.94
CA THR A 206 -8.89 20.37 24.46
C THR A 206 -10.14 20.02 23.66
N ARG A 207 -11.33 20.47 24.10
CA ARG A 207 -12.60 20.20 23.41
C ARG A 207 -12.63 20.78 22.01
N GLU A 208 -12.11 21.99 21.84
CA GLU A 208 -12.03 22.65 20.54
C GLU A 208 -11.04 21.92 19.63
N ARG A 209 -9.83 21.60 20.15
CA ARG A 209 -8.82 20.81 19.43
C ARG A 209 -9.37 19.48 18.93
N VAL A 210 -10.08 18.74 19.78
CA VAL A 210 -10.71 17.45 19.42
C VAL A 210 -11.81 17.64 18.36
N THR A 211 -12.57 18.72 18.44
CA THR A 211 -13.61 19.03 17.42
C THR A 211 -12.96 19.29 16.06
N VAL A 212 -11.89 20.09 16.03
CA VAL A 212 -11.10 20.34 14.82
C VAL A 212 -10.48 19.04 14.31
N LEU A 213 -9.94 18.19 15.19
CA LEU A 213 -9.36 16.88 14.84
C LEU A 213 -10.38 16.00 14.12
N ARG A 214 -11.58 15.83 14.69
CA ARG A 214 -12.65 15.02 14.09
C ARG A 214 -13.04 15.57 12.72
N GLN A 215 -13.20 16.89 12.60
CA GLN A 215 -13.53 17.52 11.32
C GLN A 215 -12.44 17.25 10.27
N ARG A 216 -11.17 17.44 10.64
CA ARG A 216 -10.03 17.21 9.73
C ARG A 216 -9.89 15.74 9.31
N VAL A 217 -10.13 14.80 10.22
CA VAL A 217 -10.17 13.37 9.90
C VAL A 217 -11.26 13.10 8.85
N ILE A 218 -12.46 13.65 9.03
CA ILE A 218 -13.56 13.51 8.05
C ILE A 218 -13.17 14.13 6.71
N ASP A 219 -12.55 15.31 6.72
CA ASP A 219 -12.10 15.98 5.50
C ASP A 219 -11.09 15.13 4.73
N VAL A 220 -10.08 14.56 5.40
CA VAL A 220 -9.07 13.69 4.77
C VAL A 220 -9.69 12.41 4.20
N LEU A 221 -10.68 11.83 4.89
CA LEU A 221 -11.38 10.64 4.40
C LEU A 221 -12.26 10.95 3.19
N ARG A 222 -12.87 12.14 3.13
CA ARG A 222 -13.70 12.61 2.01
C ARG A 222 -12.88 13.07 0.82
N GLU A 223 -11.75 13.74 1.05
CA GLU A 223 -10.92 14.28 -0.02
C GLU A 223 -10.46 13.15 -0.94
N THR A 224 -10.92 13.25 -2.19
CA THR A 224 -10.35 12.47 -3.27
C THR A 224 -9.13 13.27 -3.77
N PRO A 225 -7.93 12.67 -3.91
CA PRO A 225 -6.70 13.36 -4.27
C PRO A 225 -6.79 14.27 -5.51
N SER A 226 -7.78 14.02 -6.38
CA SER A 226 -8.14 14.85 -7.54
C SER A 226 -8.32 16.33 -7.20
N THR A 227 -8.82 16.66 -6.00
CA THR A 227 -9.06 18.05 -5.59
C THR A 227 -7.81 18.73 -5.01
N ALA A 228 -6.87 17.96 -4.45
CA ALA A 228 -5.60 18.49 -3.95
C ALA A 228 -4.65 18.86 -5.10
N ALA A 229 -4.65 18.09 -6.19
CA ALA A 229 -3.96 18.47 -7.43
C ALA A 229 -4.49 19.79 -8.02
N GLN A 230 -5.79 20.09 -7.83
CA GLN A 230 -6.37 21.40 -8.18
C GLN A 230 -5.98 22.53 -7.21
N ARG A 231 -5.65 22.24 -5.95
CA ARG A 231 -5.14 23.27 -5.00
C ARG A 231 -3.67 23.64 -5.24
N GLY A 232 -2.89 22.74 -5.86
CA GLY A 232 -1.51 22.98 -6.26
C GLY A 232 -1.35 23.56 -7.66
N ALA A 233 -2.44 23.66 -8.45
CA ALA A 233 -2.40 24.41 -9.70
C ALA A 233 -2.02 25.86 -9.37
N PRO A 234 -1.02 26.44 -10.05
CA PRO A 234 -0.62 27.82 -9.81
C PRO A 234 -1.87 28.69 -9.90
N ARG A 235 -2.18 29.41 -8.82
CA ARG A 235 -3.24 30.43 -8.89
C ARG A 235 -2.89 31.33 -10.07
N PRO A 236 -3.81 31.59 -11.01
CA PRO A 236 -3.55 32.50 -12.10
C PRO A 236 -3.03 33.81 -11.51
N LYS A 237 -1.88 34.28 -11.98
CA LYS A 237 -1.28 35.51 -11.47
C LYS A 237 -2.28 36.65 -11.71
N PRO A 238 -2.50 37.56 -10.73
CA PRO A 238 -3.37 38.71 -10.95
C PRO A 238 -2.87 39.51 -12.18
N GLY A 239 -3.67 39.53 -13.25
CA GLY A 239 -3.35 40.21 -14.51
C GLY A 239 -2.93 39.31 -15.67
N GLU A 240 -2.77 38.00 -15.47
CA GLU A 240 -2.58 37.06 -16.59
C GLU A 240 -3.96 36.76 -17.20
N PRO A 241 -4.22 37.07 -18.49
CA PRO A 241 -5.51 36.82 -19.11
C PRO A 241 -5.81 35.33 -19.02
N ALA A 242 -7.03 34.99 -18.60
CA ALA A 242 -7.45 33.61 -18.43
C ALA A 242 -7.13 32.84 -19.72
N GLN A 243 -6.24 31.85 -19.64
CA GLN A 243 -5.98 31.00 -20.80
C GLN A 243 -7.34 30.40 -21.22
N PRO A 244 -7.70 30.50 -22.52
CA PRO A 244 -8.97 30.01 -23.00
C PRO A 244 -9.08 28.53 -22.60
N VAL A 245 -10.14 28.21 -21.84
CA VAL A 245 -10.45 26.84 -21.48
C VAL A 245 -10.49 26.06 -22.79
N PRO A 246 -9.72 24.96 -22.96
CA PRO A 246 -9.81 24.17 -24.16
C PRO A 246 -11.28 23.74 -24.30
N GLU A 247 -11.93 24.27 -25.33
CA GLU A 247 -13.30 23.96 -25.67
C GLU A 247 -13.33 22.45 -25.92
N ASN A 248 -13.84 21.71 -24.94
CA ASN A 248 -13.97 20.26 -25.03
C ASN A 248 -14.77 19.99 -26.28
N GLY A 249 -14.08 19.47 -27.30
CA GLY A 249 -14.60 19.29 -28.64
C GLY A 249 -16.00 18.70 -28.58
N VAL A 250 -16.96 19.49 -29.07
CA VAL A 250 -18.29 19.03 -29.43
C VAL A 250 -18.08 17.82 -30.32
N ARG A 251 -18.40 16.64 -29.79
CA ARG A 251 -18.48 15.41 -30.57
C ARG A 251 -19.64 15.59 -31.53
N GLU A 252 -19.35 16.07 -32.74
CA GLU A 252 -20.31 16.06 -33.82
C GLU A 252 -20.74 14.60 -34.07
N GLY A 253 -22.05 14.39 -33.94
CA GLY A 253 -22.68 13.10 -34.20
C GLY A 253 -22.59 12.75 -35.67
N GLY A 254 -21.78 11.75 -36.01
CA GLY A 254 -21.85 11.07 -37.28
C GLY A 254 -23.07 10.16 -37.30
N THR A 255 -24.13 10.62 -37.96
CA THR A 255 -25.20 9.78 -38.51
C THR A 255 -24.63 8.99 -39.68
N ASN A 256 -24.55 7.66 -39.57
CA ASN A 256 -24.38 6.79 -40.74
C ASN A 256 -25.74 6.17 -41.08
N SER A 257 -26.21 6.52 -42.29
CA SER A 257 -27.16 5.74 -43.08
C SER A 257 -26.51 4.49 -43.66
#